data_AF-A0A2X2V5R3-F1
#
_entry.id   AF-A0A2X2V5R3-F1
#
_cell.length_a   1.000
_cell.length_b   1.000
_cell.length_c   1.000
_cell.angle_alpha   90.00
_cell.angle_beta   90.00
_cell.angle_gamma   90.00
#
_symmetry.space_group_name_H-M   'P 1'
#
loop_
_entity.id
_entity.type
_entity.pdbx_description
1 polymer ?
#
loop_
_entity_poly.entity_id
_entity_poly.type
_entity_poly.pdbx_seq_one_letter_code
_entity_poly.pdbx_strand_id
1 'polypeptide(L)' 'MAEETPHLIHKIALDPLAGPMPYQGRELAFKLGLEGKQVQQFTKIFMGLATIFLERDLAADRNQPRW' A
#
# COMPACT_ATOMS: atom_id res chain seq x y z
N MET A 1 -6.70 -11.62 -16.65
CA MET A 1 -6.55 -10.23 -17.08
C MET A 1 -7.38 -9.38 -16.13
N ALA A 2 -6.74 -8.55 -15.31
CA ALA A 2 -7.41 -7.53 -14.50
C ALA A 2 -7.73 -6.27 -15.33
N GLU A 3 -7.94 -6.45 -16.63
CA GLU A 3 -8.06 -5.37 -17.62
C GLU A 3 -9.52 -4.95 -17.89
N GLU A 4 -10.51 -5.72 -17.42
CA GLU A 4 -11.92 -5.49 -17.80
C GLU A 4 -12.71 -4.63 -16.80
N THR A 5 -12.12 -4.22 -15.66
CA THR A 5 -12.83 -3.44 -14.62
C THR A 5 -11.92 -2.44 -13.90
N PRO A 6 -11.51 -1.32 -14.55
CA PRO A 6 -10.66 -0.31 -13.95
C PRO A 6 -11.25 0.34 -12.68
N HIS A 7 -12.57 0.26 -12.50
CA HIS A 7 -13.29 0.77 -11.33
C HIS A 7 -13.15 -0.09 -10.06
N LEU A 8 -12.59 -1.30 -10.14
CA LEU A 8 -12.31 -2.15 -8.97
C LEU A 8 -10.91 -1.95 -8.39
N ILE A 9 -10.06 -1.15 -9.05
CA ILE A 9 -8.71 -0.86 -8.55
C ILE A 9 -8.80 0.31 -7.57
N HIS A 10 -8.85 -0.02 -6.29
CA HIS A 10 -8.75 0.97 -5.22
C HIS A 10 -7.30 1.41 -5.04
N LYS A 11 -7.01 2.67 -5.32
CA LYS A 11 -5.70 3.29 -5.14
C LYS A 11 -5.72 4.19 -3.91
N ILE A 12 -4.58 4.24 -3.21
CA ILE A 12 -4.32 5.24 -2.17
C ILE A 12 -3.02 5.95 -2.51
N ALA A 13 -2.89 7.21 -2.12
CA ALA A 13 -1.62 7.92 -2.18
C ALA A 13 -0.84 7.65 -0.88
N LEU A 14 0.39 7.16 -1.01
CA LEU A 14 1.33 7.07 0.10
C LEU A 14 2.22 8.30 0.07
N ASP A 15 2.22 9.07 1.15
CA ASP A 15 3.16 10.17 1.30
C ASP A 15 4.52 9.57 1.74
N PRO A 16 5.62 9.81 1.00
CA PRO A 16 6.92 9.23 1.32
C PRO A 16 7.54 9.80 2.59
N LEU A 17 7.12 10.99 3.06
CA LEU A 17 7.56 11.61 4.31
C LEU A 17 6.74 11.11 5.51
N ALA A 18 5.42 10.98 5.34
CA ALA A 18 4.56 10.48 6.41
C ALA A 18 4.57 8.95 6.54
N GLY A 19 4.90 8.24 5.46
CA GLY A 19 4.83 6.78 5.39
C GLY A 19 3.39 6.26 5.28
N PRO A 20 3.21 4.93 5.22
CA PRO A 20 1.91 4.32 5.16
C PRO A 20 1.18 4.46 6.49
N MET A 21 -0.12 4.75 6.43
CA MET A 21 -0.92 4.98 7.62
C MET A 21 -1.98 3.89 7.83
N PRO A 22 -2.26 3.47 9.08
CA PRO A 22 -3.24 2.43 9.36
C PRO A 22 -4.65 2.72 8.83
N TYR A 23 -5.06 3.99 8.80
CA TYR A 23 -6.39 4.36 8.28
C TYR A 23 -6.52 4.05 6.78
N GLN A 24 -5.43 4.17 6.01
CA GLN A 24 -5.43 3.89 4.57
C GLN A 24 -5.61 2.38 4.31
N GLY A 25 -4.97 1.53 5.13
CA GLY A 25 -5.17 0.09 5.08
C GLY A 25 -6.59 -0.33 5.43
N ARG A 26 -7.22 0.34 6.41
CA ARG A 26 -8.63 0.10 6.76
C ARG A 26 -9.58 0.55 5.65
N GLU A 27 -9.34 1.72 5.05
CA GLU A 27 -10.15 2.23 3.95
C GLU A 27 -10.14 1.27 2.75
N LEU A 28 -8.96 0.74 2.40
CA LEU A 28 -8.81 -0.28 1.36
C LEU A 28 -9.54 -1.58 1.73
N ALA A 29 -9.39 -2.05 2.97
CA ALA A 29 -10.10 -3.25 3.44
C ALA A 29 -11.63 -3.10 3.31
N PHE A 30 -12.18 -1.94 3.68
CA PHE A 30 -13.61 -1.69 3.55
C PHE A 30 -14.07 -1.61 2.09
N LYS A 31 -13.28 -0.97 1.22
CA LYS A 31 -13.56 -0.91 -0.22
C LYS A 31 -13.54 -2.31 -0.87
N LEU A 32 -12.72 -3.21 -0.35
CA LEU A 32 -12.66 -4.62 -0.74
C LEU A 32 -13.77 -5.50 -0.12
N GLY A 33 -14.66 -4.92 0.69
CA GLY A 33 -15.74 -5.66 1.35
C GLY A 33 -15.29 -6.54 2.52
N LEU A 34 -14.12 -6.27 3.11
CA LEU A 34 -13.64 -7.00 4.28
C LEU A 34 -14.30 -6.46 5.56
N GLU A 35 -14.56 -7.36 6.51
CA GLU A 35 -15.27 -7.01 7.74
C GLU A 35 -14.63 -7.58 9.00
N GLY A 36 -14.90 -6.94 10.14
CA GLY A 36 -14.47 -7.38 11.46
C GLY A 36 -12.97 -7.64 11.57
N LYS A 37 -12.59 -8.89 11.84
CA LYS A 37 -11.18 -9.30 12.02
C LYS A 37 -10.38 -9.24 10.72
N GLN A 38 -11.02 -9.40 9.56
CA GLN A 38 -10.34 -9.39 8.27
C GLN A 38 -9.77 -8.00 7.96
N VAL A 39 -10.46 -6.92 8.37
CA VAL A 39 -9.97 -5.54 8.25
C VAL A 39 -8.65 -5.37 8.98
N GLN A 40 -8.52 -5.92 10.19
CA GLN A 40 -7.29 -5.81 10.99
C GLN A 40 -6.15 -6.62 10.36
N GLN A 41 -6.44 -7.83 9.88
CA GLN A 41 -5.45 -8.67 9.19
C GLN A 41 -4.95 -8.00 7.91
N PHE A 42 -5.86 -7.48 7.09
CA PHE A 42 -5.53 -6.75 5.87
C PHE A 42 -4.70 -5.51 6.17
N THR A 43 -5.12 -4.69 7.15
CA THR A 43 -4.39 -3.48 7.55
C THR A 43 -2.95 -3.82 7.93
N LYS A 44 -2.73 -4.92 8.67
CA LYS A 44 -1.39 -5.38 9.07
C LYS A 44 -0.54 -5.80 7.86
N ILE A 45 -1.12 -6.54 6.92
CA ILE A 45 -0.43 -6.96 5.69
C ILE A 45 -0.08 -5.75 4.84
N PHE A 46 -1.05 -4.85 4.62
CA PHE A 46 -0.88 -3.60 3.88
C PHE A 46 0.25 -2.76 4.47
N MET A 47 0.28 -2.60 5.79
CA MET A 47 1.34 -1.87 6.49
C MET A 47 2.72 -2.50 6.24
N GLY A 48 2.85 -3.82 6.40
CA GLY A 48 4.11 -4.51 6.17
C GLY A 48 4.60 -4.41 4.72
N LEU A 49 3.71 -4.57 3.74
CA LEU A 49 4.04 -4.43 2.33
C LEU A 49 4.45 -3.00 1.97
N ALA A 50 3.73 -2.00 2.47
CA ALA A 50 4.04 -0.60 2.20
C ALA A 50 5.37 -0.17 2.84
N THR A 51 5.69 -0.65 4.05
CA THR A 51 7.00 -0.43 4.67
C THR A 51 8.12 -1.04 3.84
N ILE A 52 7.99 -2.32 3.44
CA ILE A 52 9.00 -2.99 2.62
C ILE A 52 9.17 -2.26 1.27
N PHE A 53 8.07 -1.82 0.68
CA PHE A 53 8.11 -1.08 -0.59
C PHE A 53 8.89 0.22 -0.43
N LEU A 54 8.58 1.04 0.57
CA LEU A 54 9.33 2.28 0.83
C LEU A 54 10.80 2.00 1.15
N GLU A 55 11.10 1.01 2.00
CA GLU A 55 12.48 0.65 2.33
C GLU A 55 13.29 0.21 1.09
N ARG A 56 12.67 -0.52 0.16
CA ARG A 56 13.34 -0.99 -1.06
C ARG A 56 13.43 0.08 -2.13
N ASP A 57 12.42 0.92 -2.29
CA ASP A 57 12.42 2.01 -3.26
C ASP A 57 13.38 3.14 -2.83
N LEU A 58 13.39 3.49 -1.53
CA LEU A 58 14.39 4.39 -0.93
C LEU A 58 15.81 3.81 -1.02
N ALA A 59 15.97 2.48 -0.98
CA ALA A 59 17.26 1.84 -1.21
C ALA A 59 17.70 1.88 -2.68
N ALA A 60 16.76 1.87 -3.63
CA ALA A 60 17.04 2.00 -5.06
C ALA A 60 17.51 3.42 -5.44
N ASP A 61 17.03 4.45 -4.72
CA ASP A 61 17.42 5.85 -4.93
C ASP A 61 18.78 6.22 -4.28
N ARG A 62 19.30 5.40 -3.35
CA ARG A 62 20.51 5.74 -2.58
C ARG A 62 21.84 5.33 -3.19
N ASN A 63 21.90 4.71 -4.37
CA ASN A 63 23.15 4.17 -4.90
C ASN A 63 23.27 4.15 -6.44
N GLN A 64 22.95 5.24 -7.12
CA GLN A 64 23.33 5.44 -8.52
C GLN A 64 24.21 6.70 -8.67
N PRO A 65 25.54 6.58 -8.84
CA PRO A 65 26.28 7.60 -9.55
C PRO A 65 25.77 7.63 -11.00
N ARG A 66 25.22 8.77 -11.41
CA ARG A 66 24.86 9.03 -12.81
C ARG A 66 26.15 9.07 -13.65
N TRP A 67 26.40 8.00 -14.39
CA TRP A 67 27.04 8.02 -15.70
C TRP A 67 26.65 6.75 -16.47
#